data_AF-V4J033-F1
#
_entry.id   AF-V4J033-F1
#
_cell.length_a   1.000
_cell.length_b   1.000
_cell.length_c   1.000
_cell.angle_alpha   90.00
_cell.angle_beta   90.00
_cell.angle_gamma   90.00
#
_symmetry.space_group_name_H-M   'P 1'
#
loop_
_entity.id
_entity.type
_entity.pdbx_description
1 polymer ?
#
loop_
_entity_poly.entity_id
_entity_poly.type
_entity_poly.pdbx_seq_one_letter_code
_entity_poly.pdbx_strand_id
1 'polypeptide(L)'
;MQVRSTPVDKPLIGVMGHAGAGHVHSHSGFIQDDSAGFAVVTTLIRRALPADTRVTGISVEGGTVAVRTADGGIGRAAARRGFSHYEQELMQRGLGCDAVISQSCAFRCFGRIYGQGVLEAPVAFQTALCLAVIDTFSRKYPDQVRVADEGFAGNVGRCLAAHLAVDGIPVAAFALINASAGGIGPVEDLEGNVCFAAKGELMKAFGLHRLPTIIVESKAYVPAVGEELVTNSFFIRHSKTYDNPVVATALIEGAKQCDLPYLSADHAYPRYTGDMRRVTADFAARLKTLAEKIESASSAAEKTALVAELAVLASQDAGGITYMSDPLFDLVAGGGLMPGTAAVLSMVVTKPYIKARMIPEVDENDIEDYLAIIGGAVPELHENIHAANACVEKVGAANLTTIDEMLAGG
;
A
#
# COMPACT_ATOMS: atom_id res chain seq x y z
N MET A 1 -3.00 -6.72 -22.99
CA MET A 1 -3.93 -7.18 -21.94
C MET A 1 -5.33 -6.64 -22.20
N GLN A 2 -6.28 -7.52 -22.51
CA GLN A 2 -7.71 -7.22 -22.50
C GLN A 2 -8.28 -7.49 -21.11
N VAL A 3 -8.97 -6.51 -20.52
CA VAL A 3 -9.63 -6.67 -19.22
C VAL A 3 -11.12 -6.44 -19.39
N ARG A 4 -11.94 -7.36 -18.87
CA ARG A 4 -13.41 -7.26 -18.93
C ARG A 4 -13.99 -7.51 -17.55
N SER A 5 -15.12 -6.88 -17.26
CA SER A 5 -15.93 -7.28 -16.11
C SER A 5 -16.60 -8.61 -16.43
N THR A 6 -16.59 -9.53 -15.47
CA THR A 6 -17.29 -10.81 -15.58
C THR A 6 -18.45 -10.86 -14.60
N PRO A 7 -19.48 -11.68 -14.87
CA PRO A 7 -20.37 -12.16 -13.83
C PRO A 7 -19.56 -12.84 -12.72
N VAL A 8 -20.23 -13.23 -11.62
CA VAL A 8 -19.62 -13.96 -10.50
C VAL A 8 -19.15 -15.36 -10.94
N ASP A 9 -18.10 -15.42 -11.75
CA ASP A 9 -17.33 -16.61 -12.04
C ASP A 9 -16.34 -16.80 -10.89
N LYS A 10 -16.09 -18.05 -10.51
CA LYS A 10 -15.15 -18.36 -9.44
C LYS A 10 -13.75 -17.90 -9.88
N PRO A 11 -13.14 -16.88 -9.22
CA PRO A 11 -11.82 -16.41 -9.59
C PRO A 11 -10.78 -17.50 -9.36
N LEU A 12 -9.75 -17.51 -10.21
CA LEU A 12 -8.62 -18.44 -10.11
C LEU A 12 -7.38 -17.78 -9.52
N ILE A 13 -7.23 -16.46 -9.75
CA ILE A 13 -6.06 -15.67 -9.37
C ILE A 13 -6.53 -14.41 -8.64
N GLY A 14 -5.81 -14.03 -7.58
CA GLY A 14 -5.96 -12.74 -6.93
C GLY A 14 -4.97 -11.70 -7.45
N VAL A 15 -5.38 -10.45 -7.57
CA VAL A 15 -4.49 -9.29 -7.70
C VAL A 15 -4.90 -8.27 -6.65
N MET A 16 -4.03 -8.03 -5.68
CA MET A 16 -4.31 -7.11 -4.58
C MET A 16 -3.26 -6.02 -4.49
N GLY A 17 -3.66 -4.84 -4.04
CA GLY A 17 -2.76 -3.72 -3.81
C GLY A 17 -3.40 -2.73 -2.84
N HIS A 18 -2.56 -1.95 -2.18
CA HIS A 18 -3.04 -1.01 -1.16
C HIS A 18 -2.46 0.39 -1.31
N ALA A 19 -3.01 1.31 -0.52
CA ALA A 19 -2.45 2.62 -0.27
C ALA A 19 -2.19 2.79 1.22
N GLY A 20 -0.92 2.86 1.61
CA GLY A 20 -0.48 3.33 2.92
C GLY A 20 -0.52 4.85 2.99
N ALA A 21 -1.65 5.43 3.40
CA ALA A 21 -1.82 6.89 3.35
C ALA A 21 -0.83 7.60 4.30
N GLY A 22 0.17 8.28 3.74
CA GLY A 22 1.26 8.93 4.46
C GLY A 22 2.45 8.05 4.82
N HIS A 23 2.48 6.79 4.41
CA HIS A 23 3.58 5.86 4.72
C HIS A 23 4.76 6.06 3.76
N VAL A 24 5.60 7.05 4.07
CA VAL A 24 6.76 7.36 3.23
C VAL A 24 8.01 6.62 3.68
N HIS A 25 8.23 6.52 4.99
CA HIS A 25 9.40 5.87 5.55
C HIS A 25 8.98 4.58 6.24
N SER A 26 9.65 3.49 5.92
CA SER A 26 9.39 2.18 6.52
C SER A 26 10.66 1.58 7.11
N HIS A 27 10.52 0.37 7.64
CA HIS A 27 11.61 -0.42 8.20
C HIS A 27 12.80 -0.55 7.23
N SER A 28 14.01 -0.74 7.77
CA SER A 28 15.25 -0.88 6.98
C SER A 28 15.63 0.33 6.11
N GLY A 29 15.08 1.52 6.40
CA GLY A 29 15.42 2.78 5.73
C GLY A 29 14.77 2.95 4.35
N PHE A 30 13.66 2.25 4.10
CA PHE A 30 12.91 2.37 2.85
C PHE A 30 12.29 3.77 2.75
N ILE A 31 12.23 4.31 1.53
CA ILE A 31 11.52 5.56 1.22
C ILE A 31 10.60 5.30 0.04
N GLN A 32 9.30 5.51 0.16
CA GLN A 32 8.35 4.96 -0.80
C GLN A 32 7.14 5.86 -1.14
N ASP A 33 6.59 5.59 -2.33
CA ASP A 33 5.19 5.79 -2.64
C ASP A 33 4.43 4.50 -2.40
N ASP A 34 3.82 4.43 -1.23
CA ASP A 34 3.08 3.27 -0.75
C ASP A 34 1.64 3.21 -1.28
N SER A 35 1.32 4.04 -2.27
CA SER A 35 0.01 4.05 -2.95
C SER A 35 0.02 3.38 -4.32
N ALA A 36 1.17 2.87 -4.76
CA ALA A 36 1.34 2.21 -6.06
C ALA A 36 0.37 1.04 -6.25
N GLY A 37 0.23 0.17 -5.25
CA GLY A 37 -0.65 -1.00 -5.32
C GLY A 37 -2.10 -0.63 -5.56
N PHE A 38 -2.62 0.34 -4.79
CA PHE A 38 -3.96 0.88 -4.98
C PHE A 38 -4.11 1.50 -6.37
N ALA A 39 -3.13 2.27 -6.83
CA ALA A 39 -3.18 2.94 -8.12
C ALA A 39 -3.27 1.93 -9.28
N VAL A 40 -2.45 0.88 -9.23
CA VAL A 40 -2.42 -0.20 -10.22
C VAL A 40 -3.72 -1.00 -10.21
N VAL A 41 -4.17 -1.47 -9.05
CA VAL A 41 -5.36 -2.34 -8.98
C VAL A 41 -6.63 -1.58 -9.32
N THR A 42 -6.79 -0.33 -8.88
CA THR A 42 -7.95 0.47 -9.30
C THR A 42 -7.92 0.80 -10.79
N THR A 43 -6.73 0.98 -11.39
CA THR A 43 -6.60 1.13 -12.86
C THR A 43 -6.91 -0.18 -13.60
N LEU A 44 -6.53 -1.34 -13.04
CA LEU A 44 -6.93 -2.64 -13.57
C LEU A 44 -8.47 -2.78 -13.60
N ILE A 45 -9.14 -2.41 -12.51
CA ILE A 45 -10.61 -2.37 -12.44
C ILE A 45 -11.16 -1.36 -13.46
N ARG A 46 -10.54 -0.17 -13.59
CA ARG A 46 -10.94 0.87 -14.55
C ARG A 46 -10.92 0.39 -16.00
N ARG A 47 -10.00 -0.50 -16.38
CA ARG A 47 -9.95 -1.08 -17.75
C ARG A 47 -11.19 -1.91 -18.08
N ALA A 48 -11.81 -2.55 -17.08
CA ALA A 48 -13.06 -3.29 -17.23
C ALA A 48 -14.31 -2.42 -17.00
N LEU A 49 -14.20 -1.46 -16.09
CA LEU A 49 -15.29 -0.61 -15.61
C LEU A 49 -14.86 0.87 -15.72
N PRO A 50 -14.97 1.48 -16.92
CA PRO A 50 -14.40 2.82 -17.17
C PRO A 50 -14.98 3.92 -16.27
N ALA A 51 -14.18 4.41 -15.32
CA ALA A 51 -14.52 5.51 -14.43
C ALA A 51 -13.54 6.68 -14.57
N ASP A 52 -14.07 7.90 -14.53
CA ASP A 52 -13.31 9.15 -14.50
C ASP A 52 -13.15 9.63 -13.05
N THR A 53 -11.95 9.39 -12.52
CA THR A 53 -11.56 9.73 -11.15
C THR A 53 -10.83 11.07 -11.05
N ARG A 54 -10.86 11.90 -12.10
CA ARG A 54 -10.28 13.25 -12.05
C ARG A 54 -10.99 14.08 -10.99
N VAL A 55 -10.21 14.81 -10.19
CA VAL A 55 -10.73 15.65 -9.11
C VAL A 55 -11.43 16.89 -9.71
N THR A 56 -12.70 17.07 -9.40
CA THR A 56 -13.53 18.20 -9.88
C THR A 56 -13.96 19.15 -8.77
N GLY A 57 -13.74 18.79 -7.50
CA GLY A 57 -14.04 19.67 -6.39
C GLY A 57 -13.28 19.28 -5.14
N ILE A 58 -12.85 20.29 -4.41
CA ILE A 58 -12.20 20.14 -3.11
C ILE A 58 -12.82 21.18 -2.18
N SER A 59 -13.34 20.73 -1.04
CA SER A 59 -13.86 21.62 0.01
C SER A 59 -13.36 21.19 1.38
N VAL A 60 -13.30 22.13 2.31
CA VAL A 60 -12.98 21.85 3.70
C VAL A 60 -14.08 22.43 4.57
N GLU A 61 -14.63 21.59 5.45
CA GLU A 61 -15.62 21.98 6.44
C GLU A 61 -15.11 21.55 7.82
N GLY A 62 -14.80 22.54 8.67
CA GLY A 62 -14.15 22.30 9.96
C GLY A 62 -12.78 21.63 9.77
N GLY A 63 -12.59 20.47 10.40
CA GLY A 63 -11.36 19.68 10.31
C GLY A 63 -11.35 18.62 9.22
N THR A 64 -12.32 18.62 8.30
CA THR A 64 -12.52 17.56 7.30
C THR A 64 -12.40 18.10 5.88
N VAL A 65 -11.54 17.48 5.08
CA VAL A 65 -11.48 17.70 3.63
C VAL A 65 -12.40 16.73 2.90
N ALA A 66 -13.10 17.23 1.88
CA ALA A 66 -13.90 16.46 0.95
C ALA A 66 -13.36 16.63 -0.47
N VAL A 67 -13.14 15.51 -1.16
CA VAL A 67 -12.73 15.45 -2.56
C VAL A 67 -13.88 14.87 -3.37
N ARG A 68 -14.19 15.50 -4.51
CA ARG A 68 -15.18 15.02 -5.48
C ARG A 68 -14.50 14.68 -6.81
N THR A 69 -14.83 13.53 -7.39
CA THR A 69 -14.37 13.11 -8.73
C THR A 69 -15.36 13.47 -9.83
N ALA A 70 -14.94 13.36 -11.09
CA ALA A 70 -15.76 13.68 -12.26
C ALA A 70 -17.02 12.80 -12.36
N ASP A 71 -16.90 11.51 -12.06
CA ASP A 71 -18.03 10.58 -12.02
C ASP A 71 -18.79 10.58 -10.67
N GLY A 72 -18.59 11.63 -9.85
CA GLY A 72 -19.45 11.91 -8.69
C GLY A 72 -19.13 11.15 -7.40
N GLY A 73 -17.99 10.44 -7.35
CA GLY A 73 -17.47 9.88 -6.11
C GLY A 73 -17.02 10.98 -5.14
N ILE A 74 -17.22 10.75 -3.85
CA ILE A 74 -16.88 11.70 -2.78
C ILE A 74 -16.12 10.97 -1.67
N GLY A 75 -14.88 11.39 -1.45
CA GLY A 75 -14.06 10.93 -0.33
C GLY A 75 -13.93 12.02 0.73
N ARG A 76 -13.88 11.62 2.00
CA ARG A 76 -13.74 12.54 3.14
C ARG A 76 -12.74 12.01 4.15
N ALA A 77 -11.89 12.88 4.65
CA ALA A 77 -10.96 12.56 5.72
C ALA A 77 -10.68 13.78 6.59
N ALA A 78 -10.41 13.55 7.87
CA ALA A 78 -10.14 14.61 8.83
C ALA A 78 -8.66 14.66 9.19
N ALA A 79 -8.14 15.88 9.39
CA ALA A 79 -6.85 16.13 10.03
C ALA A 79 -7.10 16.51 11.48
N ARG A 80 -6.35 15.92 12.42
CA ARG A 80 -6.53 16.16 13.87
C ARG A 80 -6.33 17.64 14.24
N ARG A 81 -5.40 18.33 13.58
CA ARG A 81 -5.13 19.78 13.74
C ARG A 81 -5.94 20.67 12.79
N GLY A 82 -6.86 20.11 12.01
CA GLY A 82 -7.65 20.83 11.02
C GLY A 82 -6.80 21.32 9.83
N PHE A 83 -7.33 22.31 9.12
CA PHE A 83 -6.70 22.90 7.94
C PHE A 83 -6.69 24.42 8.03
N SER A 84 -5.52 25.02 7.86
CA SER A 84 -5.38 26.46 7.64
C SER A 84 -5.95 26.89 6.30
N HIS A 85 -6.22 28.19 6.15
CA HIS A 85 -6.68 28.76 4.88
C HIS A 85 -5.70 28.50 3.73
N TYR A 86 -4.39 28.57 3.99
CA TYR A 86 -3.36 28.33 2.97
C TYR A 86 -3.26 26.86 2.56
N GLU A 87 -3.47 25.93 3.48
CA GLU A 87 -3.57 24.51 3.11
C GLU A 87 -4.78 24.25 2.22
N GLN A 88 -5.91 24.93 2.47
CA GLN A 88 -7.09 24.86 1.59
C GLN A 88 -6.81 25.42 0.19
N GLU A 89 -6.07 26.52 0.09
CA GLU A 89 -5.62 27.10 -1.19
C GLU A 89 -4.68 26.14 -1.93
N LEU A 90 -3.67 25.58 -1.23
CA LEU A 90 -2.72 24.63 -1.82
C LEU A 90 -3.41 23.39 -2.36
N MET A 91 -4.42 22.86 -1.65
CA MET A 91 -5.19 21.70 -2.11
C MET A 91 -5.88 21.94 -3.46
N GLN A 92 -6.23 23.18 -3.80
CA GLN A 92 -6.87 23.47 -5.10
C GLN A 92 -5.97 23.13 -6.29
N ARG A 93 -4.65 22.99 -6.10
CA ARG A 93 -3.72 22.47 -7.13
C ARG A 93 -4.00 21.03 -7.53
N GLY A 94 -4.75 20.29 -6.71
CA GLY A 94 -5.21 18.93 -6.98
C GLY A 94 -6.38 18.87 -7.97
N LEU A 95 -7.06 19.99 -8.26
CA LEU A 95 -8.11 20.01 -9.29
C LEU A 95 -7.56 19.56 -10.65
N GLY A 96 -8.28 18.65 -11.30
CA GLY A 96 -7.89 18.05 -12.58
C GLY A 96 -6.86 16.91 -12.49
N CYS A 97 -6.26 16.66 -11.32
CA CYS A 97 -5.43 15.47 -11.12
C CYS A 97 -6.30 14.21 -11.07
N ASP A 98 -5.75 13.07 -11.49
CA ASP A 98 -6.40 11.78 -11.27
C ASP A 98 -6.20 11.36 -9.80
N ALA A 99 -7.31 11.15 -9.08
CA ALA A 99 -7.29 10.76 -7.67
C ALA A 99 -6.67 9.36 -7.41
N VAL A 100 -6.53 8.53 -8.45
CA VAL A 100 -5.88 7.21 -8.36
C VAL A 100 -4.39 7.33 -8.01
N ILE A 101 -3.70 8.37 -8.49
CA ILE A 101 -2.29 8.64 -8.17
C ILE A 101 -2.23 9.55 -6.93
N SER A 102 -2.79 9.03 -5.84
CA SER A 102 -3.17 9.82 -4.65
C SER A 102 -1.99 10.54 -3.99
N GLN A 103 -0.84 9.86 -3.82
CA GLN A 103 0.35 10.46 -3.20
C GLN A 103 0.92 11.58 -4.07
N SER A 104 1.08 11.35 -5.37
CA SER A 104 1.59 12.37 -6.32
C SER A 104 0.67 13.61 -6.36
N CYS A 105 -0.65 13.43 -6.26
CA CYS A 105 -1.59 14.54 -6.14
C CYS A 105 -1.39 15.32 -4.82
N ALA A 106 -1.18 14.63 -3.69
CA ALA A 106 -0.87 15.27 -2.42
C ALA A 106 0.48 16.02 -2.46
N PHE A 107 1.52 15.44 -3.08
CA PHE A 107 2.81 16.10 -3.31
C PHE A 107 2.69 17.36 -4.15
N ARG A 108 1.90 17.32 -5.22
CA ARG A 108 1.66 18.51 -6.04
C ARG A 108 1.06 19.68 -5.23
N CYS A 109 0.25 19.36 -4.22
CA CYS A 109 -0.38 20.37 -3.36
C CYS A 109 0.58 20.86 -2.26
N PHE A 110 1.22 19.95 -1.54
CA PHE A 110 1.90 20.24 -0.27
C PHE A 110 3.43 20.07 -0.30
N GLY A 111 3.99 19.54 -1.38
CA GLY A 111 5.40 19.18 -1.49
C GLY A 111 5.66 17.80 -0.89
N ARG A 112 5.86 17.70 0.43
CA ARG A 112 6.13 16.43 1.13
C ARG A 112 4.90 15.91 1.85
N ILE A 113 4.90 14.62 2.12
CA ILE A 113 3.93 13.92 2.95
C ILE A 113 4.71 13.08 3.96
N TYR A 114 4.27 13.09 5.21
CA TYR A 114 4.83 12.29 6.29
C TYR A 114 3.69 11.90 7.21
N GLY A 115 3.53 10.60 7.43
CA GLY A 115 2.61 10.04 8.40
C GLY A 115 3.05 10.30 9.85
N GLN A 116 2.67 9.40 10.74
CA GLN A 116 3.02 9.41 12.16
C GLN A 116 2.60 10.71 12.87
N GLY A 117 1.55 11.35 12.37
CA GLY A 117 1.03 12.63 12.88
C GLY A 117 1.89 13.85 12.55
N VAL A 118 2.87 13.75 11.65
CA VAL A 118 3.78 14.86 11.31
C VAL A 118 3.10 15.84 10.36
N LEU A 119 2.65 15.37 9.19
CA LEU A 119 1.94 16.18 8.20
C LEU A 119 0.50 15.70 8.01
N GLU A 120 -0.37 16.03 8.96
CA GLU A 120 -1.75 15.53 9.00
C GLU A 120 -2.62 16.00 7.82
N ALA A 121 -2.44 17.24 7.36
CA ALA A 121 -3.21 17.80 6.25
C ALA A 121 -2.98 17.06 4.91
N PRO A 122 -1.74 16.86 4.42
CA PRO A 122 -1.53 16.09 3.19
C PRO A 122 -1.93 14.62 3.32
N VAL A 123 -1.78 14.01 4.50
CA VAL A 123 -2.24 12.61 4.73
C VAL A 123 -3.76 12.50 4.68
N ALA A 124 -4.48 13.42 5.32
CA ALA A 124 -5.93 13.48 5.20
C ALA A 124 -6.36 13.74 3.74
N PHE A 125 -5.67 14.62 3.02
CA PHE A 125 -5.97 14.86 1.60
C PHE A 125 -5.74 13.62 0.72
N GLN A 126 -4.62 12.91 0.88
CA GLN A 126 -4.37 11.63 0.21
C GLN A 126 -5.47 10.60 0.53
N THR A 127 -5.85 10.49 1.81
CA THR A 127 -6.92 9.59 2.24
C THR A 127 -8.24 9.93 1.56
N ALA A 128 -8.61 11.21 1.49
CA ALA A 128 -9.83 11.66 0.82
C ALA A 128 -9.79 11.39 -0.70
N LEU A 129 -8.63 11.51 -1.36
CA LEU A 129 -8.46 11.14 -2.77
C LEU A 129 -8.77 9.66 -2.99
N CYS A 130 -8.14 8.76 -2.22
CA CYS A 130 -8.36 7.31 -2.35
C CYS A 130 -9.83 6.93 -2.06
N LEU A 131 -10.43 7.51 -1.02
CA LEU A 131 -11.84 7.27 -0.68
C LEU A 131 -12.78 7.75 -1.79
N ALA A 132 -12.44 8.85 -2.46
CA ALA A 132 -13.23 9.36 -3.58
C ALA A 132 -13.16 8.41 -4.78
N VAL A 133 -12.01 7.77 -5.04
CA VAL A 133 -11.87 6.71 -6.06
C VAL A 133 -12.80 5.54 -5.75
N ILE A 134 -12.75 4.99 -4.52
CA ILE A 134 -13.62 3.86 -4.13
C ILE A 134 -15.10 4.23 -4.28
N ASP A 135 -15.50 5.41 -3.80
CA ASP A 135 -16.89 5.87 -3.91
C ASP A 135 -17.32 6.09 -5.36
N THR A 136 -16.40 6.50 -6.25
CA THR A 136 -16.66 6.63 -7.70
C THR A 136 -17.10 5.29 -8.28
N PHE A 137 -16.31 4.24 -8.06
CA PHE A 137 -16.65 2.90 -8.56
C PHE A 137 -17.91 2.36 -7.91
N SER A 138 -18.07 2.52 -6.59
CA SER A 138 -19.24 2.05 -5.86
C SER A 138 -20.55 2.64 -6.39
N ARG A 139 -20.55 3.92 -6.77
CA ARG A 139 -21.74 4.60 -7.30
C ARG A 139 -22.01 4.27 -8.76
N LYS A 140 -20.95 4.21 -9.57
CA LYS A 140 -21.08 4.00 -11.02
C LYS A 140 -21.41 2.55 -11.36
N TYR A 141 -20.93 1.60 -10.56
CA TYR A 141 -21.00 0.17 -10.83
C TYR A 141 -21.46 -0.68 -9.62
N PRO A 142 -22.59 -0.33 -8.97
CA PRO A 142 -23.02 -0.93 -7.69
C PRO A 142 -23.25 -2.45 -7.76
N ASP A 143 -23.55 -2.98 -8.94
CA ASP A 143 -23.78 -4.42 -9.15
C ASP A 143 -22.50 -5.21 -9.48
N GLN A 144 -21.44 -4.52 -9.93
CA GLN A 144 -20.20 -5.14 -10.42
C GLN A 144 -19.03 -4.97 -9.45
N VAL A 145 -19.07 -3.97 -8.59
CA VAL A 145 -18.09 -3.79 -7.52
C VAL A 145 -18.72 -4.02 -6.15
N ARG A 146 -17.87 -4.43 -5.20
CA ARG A 146 -18.22 -4.53 -3.79
C ARG A 146 -17.25 -3.68 -2.99
N VAL A 147 -17.78 -2.97 -2.02
CA VAL A 147 -17.00 -2.14 -1.10
C VAL A 147 -17.31 -2.54 0.34
N ALA A 148 -16.31 -2.42 1.19
CA ALA A 148 -16.44 -2.60 2.63
C ALA A 148 -15.53 -1.58 3.32
N ASP A 149 -15.84 -1.27 4.57
CA ASP A 149 -14.84 -0.62 5.42
C ASP A 149 -13.72 -1.63 5.69
N GLU A 150 -12.50 -1.15 5.94
CA GLU A 150 -11.37 -2.02 6.29
C GLU A 150 -11.66 -2.80 7.60
N GLY A 151 -12.28 -2.12 8.56
CA GLY A 151 -12.83 -2.73 9.78
C GLY A 151 -11.88 -2.82 10.97
N PHE A 152 -10.69 -2.22 10.89
CA PHE A 152 -9.76 -2.11 12.02
C PHE A 152 -10.07 -0.87 12.88
N ALA A 153 -9.97 -1.00 14.20
CA ALA A 153 -10.33 0.09 15.11
C ALA A 153 -9.42 1.31 14.91
N GLY A 154 -10.02 2.51 14.80
CA GLY A 154 -9.29 3.76 14.54
C GLY A 154 -8.96 4.01 13.06
N ASN A 155 -9.08 3.01 12.20
CA ASN A 155 -8.90 3.17 10.76
C ASN A 155 -10.15 3.76 10.09
N VAL A 156 -9.91 4.52 9.03
CA VAL A 156 -10.91 5.09 8.12
C VAL A 156 -10.76 4.54 6.70
N GLY A 157 -9.90 3.53 6.55
CA GLY A 157 -9.65 2.80 5.31
C GLY A 157 -10.89 2.06 4.78
N ARG A 158 -10.90 1.84 3.46
CA ARG A 158 -11.96 1.08 2.77
C ARG A 158 -11.36 0.16 1.72
N CYS A 159 -12.14 -0.85 1.37
CA CYS A 159 -11.82 -1.85 0.36
C CYS A 159 -12.72 -1.70 -0.86
N LEU A 160 -12.18 -2.04 -2.03
CA LEU A 160 -12.90 -2.15 -3.30
C LEU A 160 -12.51 -3.48 -3.96
N ALA A 161 -13.50 -4.30 -4.32
CA ALA A 161 -13.29 -5.59 -4.97
C ALA A 161 -14.16 -5.74 -6.23
N ALA A 162 -13.62 -6.40 -7.25
CA ALA A 162 -14.32 -6.71 -8.50
C ALA A 162 -13.88 -8.06 -9.09
N HIS A 163 -14.81 -8.76 -9.73
CA HIS A 163 -14.50 -9.92 -10.58
C HIS A 163 -14.23 -9.45 -12.01
N LEU A 164 -13.07 -9.84 -12.52
CA LEU A 164 -12.57 -9.47 -13.83
C LEU A 164 -12.20 -10.73 -14.62
N ALA A 165 -12.12 -10.59 -15.94
CA ALA A 165 -11.37 -11.48 -16.82
C ALA A 165 -10.20 -10.72 -17.41
N VAL A 166 -8.99 -11.24 -17.20
CA VAL A 166 -7.75 -10.76 -17.83
C VAL A 166 -7.39 -11.76 -18.93
N ASP A 167 -7.50 -11.34 -20.19
CA ASP A 167 -7.31 -12.19 -21.37
C ASP A 167 -8.13 -13.51 -21.30
N GLY A 168 -9.34 -13.42 -20.73
CA GLY A 168 -10.28 -14.53 -20.56
C GLY A 168 -10.11 -15.33 -19.26
N ILE A 169 -9.07 -15.05 -18.47
CA ILE A 169 -8.79 -15.76 -17.21
C ILE A 169 -9.50 -15.07 -16.04
N PRO A 170 -10.31 -15.78 -15.23
CA PRO A 170 -11.01 -15.21 -14.08
C PRO A 170 -10.06 -14.73 -12.97
N VAL A 171 -10.12 -13.44 -12.66
CA VAL A 171 -9.29 -12.74 -11.67
C VAL A 171 -10.17 -11.99 -10.67
N ALA A 172 -9.82 -12.06 -9.38
CA ALA A 172 -10.34 -11.17 -8.36
C ALA A 172 -9.38 -10.01 -8.12
N ALA A 173 -9.81 -8.79 -8.41
CA ALA A 173 -9.06 -7.57 -8.13
C ALA A 173 -9.52 -6.96 -6.79
N PHE A 174 -8.57 -6.58 -5.93
CA PHE A 174 -8.87 -6.01 -4.60
C PHE A 174 -7.95 -4.83 -4.27
N ALA A 175 -8.53 -3.65 -4.12
CA ALA A 175 -7.83 -2.45 -3.69
C ALA A 175 -8.16 -2.12 -2.24
N LEU A 176 -7.16 -1.75 -1.45
CA LEU A 176 -7.29 -1.35 -0.05
C LEU A 176 -6.72 0.04 0.19
N ILE A 177 -7.26 0.76 1.16
CA ILE A 177 -6.64 1.94 1.74
C ILE A 177 -6.37 1.63 3.19
N ASN A 178 -5.12 1.65 3.61
CA ASN A 178 -4.77 1.68 5.02
C ASN A 178 -4.63 3.15 5.42
N ALA A 179 -5.47 3.61 6.34
CA ALA A 179 -5.46 5.00 6.78
C ALA A 179 -6.10 5.12 8.16
N SER A 180 -5.48 5.88 9.06
CA SER A 180 -6.03 6.17 10.39
C SER A 180 -6.80 7.48 10.43
N ALA A 181 -7.77 7.58 11.33
CA ALA A 181 -8.47 8.83 11.61
C ALA A 181 -7.49 9.95 12.02
N GLY A 182 -7.79 11.18 11.62
CA GLY A 182 -6.99 12.35 11.99
C GLY A 182 -5.76 12.62 11.12
N GLY A 183 -5.56 11.86 10.04
CA GLY A 183 -4.45 12.08 9.11
C GLY A 183 -3.10 11.68 9.70
N ILE A 184 -3.06 10.75 10.65
CA ILE A 184 -1.85 10.45 11.41
C ILE A 184 -0.96 9.38 10.77
N GLY A 185 -1.25 8.94 9.55
CA GLY A 185 -0.56 7.82 8.90
C GLY A 185 -1.33 6.51 9.04
N PRO A 186 -0.87 5.42 8.40
CA PRO A 186 -1.62 4.19 8.36
C PRO A 186 -1.25 3.24 9.51
N VAL A 187 -2.24 2.45 9.91
CA VAL A 187 -2.04 1.15 10.54
C VAL A 187 -2.33 0.11 9.45
N GLU A 188 -1.34 -0.71 9.17
CA GLU A 188 -1.21 -1.63 8.03
C GLU A 188 -1.26 -3.09 8.46
N ASP A 189 -1.84 -3.38 9.63
CA ASP A 189 -2.17 -4.75 10.06
C ASP A 189 -3.04 -5.50 9.02
N LEU A 190 -3.67 -4.77 8.11
CA LEU A 190 -4.47 -5.33 7.03
C LEU A 190 -3.83 -5.11 5.65
N GLU A 191 -2.54 -4.81 5.53
CA GLU A 191 -1.86 -4.78 4.22
C GLU A 191 -1.83 -6.16 3.55
N GLY A 192 -1.36 -6.20 2.30
CA GLY A 192 -1.26 -7.44 1.52
C GLY A 192 -2.57 -8.23 1.50
N ASN A 193 -2.48 -9.53 1.77
CA ASN A 193 -3.65 -10.42 1.80
C ASN A 193 -3.95 -10.99 3.20
N VAL A 194 -3.62 -10.24 4.26
CA VAL A 194 -4.14 -10.52 5.61
C VAL A 194 -5.67 -10.55 5.57
N CYS A 195 -6.26 -11.69 5.96
CA CYS A 195 -7.70 -11.93 5.89
C CYS A 195 -8.34 -11.79 7.29
N PHE A 196 -8.54 -10.54 7.71
CA PHE A 196 -9.08 -10.20 9.04
C PHE A 196 -10.06 -9.02 8.96
N ALA A 197 -10.91 -8.87 9.98
CA ALA A 197 -11.94 -7.84 10.07
C ALA A 197 -12.88 -7.77 8.84
N ALA A 198 -13.46 -6.61 8.56
CA ALA A 198 -14.38 -6.42 7.44
C ALA A 198 -13.70 -6.60 6.06
N LYS A 199 -12.40 -6.26 5.93
CA LYS A 199 -11.57 -6.65 4.79
C LYS A 199 -11.62 -8.16 4.55
N GLY A 200 -11.40 -8.95 5.60
CA GLY A 200 -11.38 -10.41 5.54
C GLY A 200 -12.69 -11.01 5.08
N GLU A 201 -13.83 -10.49 5.53
CA GLU A 201 -15.14 -10.93 5.07
C GLU A 201 -15.35 -10.65 3.58
N LEU A 202 -14.94 -9.48 3.10
CA LEU A 202 -14.97 -9.18 1.66
C LEU A 202 -14.02 -10.10 0.87
N MET A 203 -12.83 -10.37 1.37
CA MET A 203 -11.89 -11.32 0.75
C MET A 203 -12.47 -12.73 0.66
N LYS A 204 -13.17 -13.21 1.70
CA LYS A 204 -13.84 -14.52 1.70
C LYS A 204 -14.94 -14.57 0.64
N ALA A 205 -15.73 -13.50 0.50
CA ALA A 205 -16.77 -13.40 -0.52
C ALA A 205 -16.23 -13.48 -1.96
N PHE A 206 -14.98 -13.07 -2.17
CA PHE A 206 -14.26 -13.15 -3.46
C PHE A 206 -13.33 -14.36 -3.55
N GLY A 207 -13.30 -15.24 -2.56
CA GLY A 207 -12.42 -16.42 -2.53
C GLY A 207 -10.93 -16.11 -2.31
N LEU A 208 -10.51 -14.84 -2.25
CA LEU A 208 -9.11 -14.38 -2.20
C LEU A 208 -8.27 -15.00 -1.07
N HIS A 209 -8.89 -15.31 0.07
CA HIS A 209 -8.25 -16.00 1.20
C HIS A 209 -7.66 -17.38 0.86
N ARG A 210 -7.95 -17.93 -0.33
CA ARG A 210 -7.53 -19.26 -0.79
C ARG A 210 -6.98 -19.26 -2.22
N LEU A 211 -6.64 -18.10 -2.76
CA LEU A 211 -6.12 -18.00 -4.13
C LEU A 211 -4.63 -17.68 -4.15
N PRO A 212 -3.90 -18.19 -5.16
CA PRO A 212 -2.61 -17.63 -5.51
C PRO A 212 -2.80 -16.17 -5.91
N THR A 213 -2.05 -15.28 -5.28
CA THR A 213 -2.32 -13.85 -5.30
C THR A 213 -1.07 -13.06 -5.66
N ILE A 214 -1.17 -12.21 -6.68
CA ILE A 214 -0.17 -11.18 -6.95
C ILE A 214 -0.44 -10.02 -5.99
N ILE A 215 0.55 -9.68 -5.16
CA ILE A 215 0.50 -8.49 -4.31
C ILE A 215 1.30 -7.39 -5.00
N VAL A 216 0.64 -6.27 -5.27
CA VAL A 216 1.24 -5.11 -5.91
C VAL A 216 1.58 -4.09 -4.84
N GLU A 217 2.85 -3.77 -4.76
CA GLU A 217 3.46 -2.93 -3.72
C GLU A 217 4.16 -1.72 -4.31
N SER A 218 4.64 -0.88 -3.41
CA SER A 218 5.18 0.45 -3.60
C SER A 218 6.22 0.65 -4.72
N LYS A 219 6.40 1.93 -5.09
CA LYS A 219 7.62 2.42 -5.75
C LYS A 219 8.55 2.96 -4.67
N ALA A 220 9.69 2.32 -4.44
CA ALA A 220 10.52 2.56 -3.28
C ALA A 220 12.01 2.76 -3.61
N TYR A 221 12.70 3.57 -2.82
CA TYR A 221 14.14 3.45 -2.66
C TYR A 221 14.43 2.43 -1.56
N VAL A 222 15.18 1.39 -1.92
CA VAL A 222 15.58 0.32 -1.02
C VAL A 222 17.10 0.37 -0.88
N PRO A 223 17.67 0.82 0.26
CA PRO A 223 19.12 1.04 0.39
C PRO A 223 19.97 -0.17 0.01
N ALA A 224 19.52 -1.38 0.36
CA ALA A 224 20.24 -2.63 0.09
C ALA A 224 20.42 -2.95 -1.41
N VAL A 225 19.65 -2.30 -2.29
CA VAL A 225 19.63 -2.61 -3.74
C VAL A 225 19.80 -1.35 -4.59
N GLY A 226 19.18 -0.23 -4.19
CA GLY A 226 19.17 1.03 -4.92
C GLY A 226 20.52 1.76 -4.99
N GLU A 227 21.49 1.37 -4.16
CA GLU A 227 22.85 1.93 -4.16
C GLU A 227 23.64 1.58 -5.43
N GLU A 228 23.49 0.36 -5.94
CA GLU A 228 24.20 -0.16 -7.12
C GLU A 228 23.32 -0.15 -8.38
N LEU A 229 22.05 0.19 -8.24
CA LEU A 229 21.07 0.14 -9.31
C LEU A 229 21.30 1.26 -10.34
N VAL A 230 21.45 0.87 -11.62
CA VAL A 230 21.73 1.80 -12.73
C VAL A 230 20.46 2.38 -13.35
N THR A 231 19.40 1.58 -13.43
CA THR A 231 18.08 1.98 -13.95
C THR A 231 17.00 1.61 -12.94
N ASN A 232 15.92 2.39 -12.86
CA ASN A 232 14.76 1.97 -12.08
C ASN A 232 14.29 0.60 -12.62
N SER A 233 13.96 -0.30 -11.71
CA SER A 233 13.64 -1.69 -12.06
C SER A 233 12.49 -2.18 -11.19
N PHE A 234 11.66 -3.04 -11.75
CA PHE A 234 10.71 -3.82 -10.97
C PHE A 234 11.45 -4.74 -10.00
N PHE A 235 10.88 -4.99 -8.84
CA PHE A 235 11.45 -5.86 -7.83
C PHE A 235 10.42 -6.88 -7.39
N ILE A 236 10.67 -8.12 -7.80
CA ILE A 236 9.82 -9.27 -7.53
C ILE A 236 10.37 -9.99 -6.30
N ARG A 237 9.58 -10.00 -5.22
CA ARG A 237 10.03 -10.47 -3.91
C ARG A 237 9.15 -11.60 -3.41
N HIS A 238 9.78 -12.65 -2.91
CA HIS A 238 9.12 -13.72 -2.18
C HIS A 238 10.12 -14.44 -1.27
N SER A 239 9.61 -15.23 -0.35
CA SER A 239 10.33 -16.26 0.40
C SER A 239 10.08 -17.62 -0.23
N LYS A 240 11.12 -18.31 -0.68
CA LYS A 240 11.00 -19.72 -1.13
C LYS A 240 10.52 -20.68 -0.04
N THR A 241 10.67 -20.28 1.22
CA THR A 241 10.31 -21.09 2.39
C THR A 241 8.84 -20.92 2.74
N TYR A 242 8.33 -19.69 2.67
CA TYR A 242 7.03 -19.35 3.23
C TYR A 242 6.00 -18.87 2.20
N ASP A 243 6.42 -18.32 1.07
CA ASP A 243 5.54 -17.67 0.09
C ASP A 243 5.24 -18.59 -1.10
N ASN A 244 4.60 -18.07 -2.16
CA ASN A 244 4.27 -18.85 -3.35
C ASN A 244 5.30 -18.61 -4.48
N PRO A 245 6.28 -19.51 -4.68
CA PRO A 245 7.29 -19.34 -5.72
C PRO A 245 6.71 -19.40 -7.13
N VAL A 246 5.55 -20.05 -7.34
CA VAL A 246 4.91 -20.12 -8.67
C VAL A 246 4.39 -18.75 -9.10
N VAL A 247 3.83 -17.97 -8.15
CA VAL A 247 3.43 -16.59 -8.42
C VAL A 247 4.65 -15.72 -8.75
N ALA A 248 5.75 -15.88 -8.02
CA ALA A 248 6.99 -15.15 -8.30
C ALA A 248 7.56 -15.47 -9.69
N THR A 249 7.57 -16.75 -10.09
CA THR A 249 8.00 -17.16 -11.43
C THR A 249 7.12 -16.54 -12.51
N ALA A 250 5.79 -16.56 -12.34
CA ALA A 250 4.88 -15.93 -13.30
C ALA A 250 5.15 -14.43 -13.47
N LEU A 251 5.43 -13.71 -12.38
CA LEU A 251 5.81 -12.29 -12.44
C LEU A 251 7.14 -12.07 -13.18
N ILE A 252 8.12 -12.96 -12.97
CA ILE A 252 9.43 -12.88 -13.64
C ILE A 252 9.25 -13.09 -15.15
N GLU A 253 8.46 -14.09 -15.55
CA GLU A 253 8.17 -14.32 -16.96
C GLU A 253 7.37 -13.16 -17.57
N GLY A 254 6.40 -12.59 -16.85
CA GLY A 254 5.69 -11.38 -17.27
C GLY A 254 6.63 -10.20 -17.52
N ALA A 255 7.58 -9.95 -16.61
CA ALA A 255 8.59 -8.89 -16.78
C ALA A 255 9.50 -9.13 -18.00
N LYS A 256 9.93 -10.38 -18.23
CA LYS A 256 10.73 -10.76 -19.40
C LYS A 256 9.97 -10.56 -20.72
N GLN A 257 8.71 -10.97 -20.77
CA GLN A 257 7.86 -10.85 -21.97
C GLN A 257 7.63 -9.38 -22.36
N CYS A 258 7.61 -8.48 -21.38
CA CYS A 258 7.46 -7.05 -21.60
C CYS A 258 8.78 -6.30 -21.83
N ASP A 259 9.94 -6.98 -21.77
CA ASP A 259 11.27 -6.38 -21.84
C ASP A 259 11.48 -5.24 -20.80
N LEU A 260 10.90 -5.42 -19.60
CA LEU A 260 10.97 -4.44 -18.52
C LEU A 260 12.13 -4.79 -17.56
N PRO A 261 12.94 -3.81 -17.10
CA PRO A 261 14.00 -4.07 -16.15
C PRO A 261 13.44 -4.63 -14.84
N TYR A 262 13.99 -5.74 -14.36
CA TYR A 262 13.56 -6.34 -13.12
C TYR A 262 14.71 -6.94 -12.30
N LEU A 263 14.43 -7.10 -11.02
CA LEU A 263 15.22 -7.79 -10.02
C LEU A 263 14.33 -8.85 -9.37
N SER A 264 14.92 -9.94 -8.88
CA SER A 264 14.19 -10.93 -8.09
C SER A 264 14.95 -11.30 -6.83
N ALA A 265 14.21 -11.50 -5.73
CA ALA A 265 14.73 -12.02 -4.47
C ALA A 265 13.81 -13.12 -3.94
N ASP A 266 14.40 -14.27 -3.60
CA ASP A 266 13.73 -15.49 -3.11
C ASP A 266 13.90 -15.72 -1.59
N HIS A 267 14.57 -14.78 -0.93
CA HIS A 267 14.85 -14.77 0.51
C HIS A 267 14.30 -13.48 1.17
N ALA A 268 13.34 -12.83 0.52
CA ALA A 268 12.62 -11.70 1.10
C ALA A 268 11.69 -12.17 2.24
N TYR A 269 11.18 -11.22 3.02
CA TYR A 269 10.16 -11.45 4.04
C TYR A 269 10.53 -12.55 5.05
N PRO A 270 11.64 -12.37 5.81
CA PRO A 270 11.93 -13.25 6.93
C PRO A 270 10.78 -13.19 7.94
N ARG A 271 10.49 -14.34 8.56
CA ARG A 271 9.38 -14.53 9.50
C ARG A 271 9.89 -15.16 10.79
N TYR A 272 9.17 -14.92 11.88
CA TYR A 272 9.50 -15.42 13.23
C TYR A 272 10.89 -15.00 13.70
N THR A 273 11.30 -13.78 13.35
CA THR A 273 12.62 -13.23 13.71
C THR A 273 12.56 -12.34 14.94
N GLY A 274 11.37 -11.88 15.34
CA GLY A 274 11.21 -10.84 16.36
C GLY A 274 11.78 -9.49 15.92
N ASP A 275 11.96 -9.28 14.61
CA ASP A 275 12.57 -8.07 14.07
C ASP A 275 11.76 -6.82 14.43
N MET A 276 10.42 -6.86 14.30
CA MET A 276 9.56 -5.72 14.65
C MET A 276 9.74 -5.30 16.12
N ARG A 277 9.78 -6.29 17.02
CA ARG A 277 10.00 -6.03 18.44
C ARG A 277 11.37 -5.42 18.71
N ARG A 278 12.41 -5.91 18.02
CA ARG A 278 13.78 -5.38 18.13
C ARG A 278 13.84 -3.94 17.62
N VAL A 279 13.29 -3.66 16.44
CA VAL A 279 13.26 -2.30 15.87
C VAL A 279 12.48 -1.33 16.76
N THR A 280 11.38 -1.78 17.37
CA THR A 280 10.63 -1.01 18.38
C THR A 280 11.47 -0.70 19.61
N ALA A 281 12.25 -1.67 20.11
CA ALA A 281 13.15 -1.46 21.24
C ALA A 281 14.29 -0.48 20.90
N ASP A 282 14.87 -0.59 19.71
CA ASP A 282 15.94 0.29 19.22
C ASP A 282 15.42 1.74 19.04
N PHE A 283 14.21 1.91 18.50
CA PHE A 283 13.52 3.19 18.42
C PHE A 283 13.35 3.81 19.81
N ALA A 284 12.82 3.04 20.77
CA ALA A 284 12.61 3.51 22.13
C ALA A 284 13.92 3.87 22.85
N ALA A 285 15.01 3.15 22.61
CA ALA A 285 16.32 3.46 23.16
C ALA A 285 16.87 4.79 22.62
N ARG A 286 16.70 5.05 21.31
CA ARG A 286 17.07 6.34 20.69
C ARG A 286 16.24 7.49 21.24
N LEU A 287 14.94 7.28 21.44
CA LEU A 287 14.05 8.26 22.06
C LEU A 287 14.49 8.62 23.49
N LYS A 288 14.83 7.62 24.32
CA LYS A 288 15.35 7.84 25.68
C LYS A 288 16.63 8.65 25.69
N THR A 289 17.59 8.29 24.82
CA THR A 289 18.85 9.04 24.67
C THR A 289 18.59 10.50 24.30
N LEU A 290 17.64 10.77 23.39
CA LEU A 290 17.28 12.14 23.03
C LEU A 290 16.63 12.88 24.20
N ALA A 291 15.75 12.24 24.96
CA ALA A 291 15.11 12.83 26.12
C ALA A 291 16.12 13.26 27.19
N GLU A 292 17.09 12.40 27.52
CA GLU A 292 18.17 12.71 28.48
C GLU A 292 19.02 13.91 28.01
N LYS A 293 19.36 13.95 26.72
CA LYS A 293 20.09 15.10 26.14
C LYS A 293 19.27 16.39 26.25
N ILE A 294 17.97 16.36 25.92
CA ILE A 294 17.09 17.52 26.00
C ILE A 294 16.98 18.05 27.44
N GLU A 295 16.87 17.14 28.41
CA GLU A 295 16.83 17.49 29.83
C GLU A 295 18.11 18.20 30.28
N SER A 296 19.27 17.71 29.85
CA SER A 296 20.58 18.29 30.19
C SER A 296 20.90 19.60 29.45
N ALA A 297 20.21 19.89 28.34
CA ALA A 297 20.50 21.01 27.47
C ALA A 297 20.23 22.35 28.18
N SER A 298 21.20 23.26 28.14
CA SER A 298 21.12 24.55 28.84
C SER A 298 20.82 25.72 27.90
N SER A 299 21.12 25.59 26.61
CA SER A 299 20.91 26.64 25.60
C SER A 299 19.69 26.39 24.72
N ALA A 300 19.07 27.46 24.21
CA ALA A 300 17.97 27.34 23.25
C ALA A 300 18.41 26.70 21.92
N ALA A 301 19.64 26.99 21.47
CA ALA A 301 20.19 26.42 20.24
C ALA A 301 20.31 24.89 20.32
N GLU A 302 20.85 24.38 21.43
CA GLU A 302 20.97 22.94 21.69
C GLU A 302 19.60 22.26 21.78
N LYS A 303 18.67 22.84 22.56
CA LYS A 303 17.30 22.32 22.67
C LYS A 303 16.62 22.26 21.31
N THR A 304 16.79 23.29 20.48
CA THR A 304 16.21 23.34 19.13
C THR A 304 16.78 22.24 18.23
N ALA A 305 18.10 22.02 18.26
CA ALA A 305 18.73 20.96 17.48
C ALA A 305 18.25 19.56 17.91
N LEU A 306 18.15 19.30 19.21
CA LEU A 306 17.68 18.02 19.75
C LEU A 306 16.19 17.75 19.45
N VAL A 307 15.35 18.79 19.54
CA VAL A 307 13.94 18.68 19.14
C VAL A 307 13.81 18.44 17.63
N ALA A 308 14.71 18.98 16.81
CA ALA A 308 14.75 18.66 15.38
C ALA A 308 15.12 17.19 15.13
N GLU A 309 16.05 16.60 15.90
CA GLU A 309 16.33 15.15 15.82
C GLU A 309 15.13 14.30 16.24
N LEU A 310 14.36 14.73 17.25
CA LEU A 310 13.09 14.07 17.62
C LEU A 310 12.08 14.11 16.46
N ALA A 311 12.01 15.23 15.73
CA ALA A 311 11.15 15.33 14.55
C ALA A 311 11.57 14.37 13.43
N VAL A 312 12.87 14.15 13.22
CA VAL A 312 13.38 13.14 12.26
C VAL A 312 13.02 11.73 12.73
N LEU A 313 13.25 11.41 14.01
CA LEU A 313 12.90 10.12 14.59
C LEU A 313 11.40 9.82 14.39
N ALA A 314 10.52 10.79 14.66
CA ALA A 314 9.08 10.64 14.50
C ALA A 314 8.62 10.58 13.03
N SER A 315 9.22 11.37 12.13
CA SER A 315 8.79 11.44 10.72
C SER A 315 9.32 10.32 9.83
N GLN A 316 10.38 9.63 10.26
CA GLN A 316 11.05 8.62 9.45
C GLN A 316 11.07 7.27 10.15
N ASP A 317 11.76 7.17 11.27
CA ASP A 317 12.01 5.88 11.92
C ASP A 317 10.74 5.28 12.55
N ALA A 318 9.82 6.12 13.02
CA ALA A 318 8.56 5.66 13.60
C ALA A 318 7.69 4.94 12.56
N GLY A 319 7.79 5.29 11.27
CA GLY A 319 7.05 4.60 10.22
C GLY A 319 7.39 3.10 10.14
N GLY A 320 8.64 2.74 10.46
CA GLY A 320 9.07 1.33 10.51
C GLY A 320 8.59 0.52 11.73
N ILE A 321 7.86 1.13 12.67
CA ILE A 321 7.34 0.43 13.88
C ILE A 321 5.85 0.61 14.10
N THR A 322 5.21 1.59 13.46
CA THR A 322 3.78 1.87 13.67
C THR A 322 2.87 1.17 12.67
N TYR A 323 3.42 0.64 11.58
CA TYR A 323 2.62 0.15 10.47
C TYR A 323 2.04 -1.24 10.76
N MET A 324 2.77 -2.15 11.41
CA MET A 324 2.27 -3.50 11.67
C MET A 324 2.58 -4.00 13.09
N SER A 325 1.62 -4.68 13.70
CA SER A 325 1.70 -5.32 15.01
C SER A 325 2.74 -6.44 15.06
N ASP A 326 3.52 -6.49 16.15
CA ASP A 326 4.59 -7.48 16.40
C ASP A 326 4.20 -8.94 16.06
N PRO A 327 3.12 -9.54 16.64
CA PRO A 327 2.79 -10.95 16.39
C PRO A 327 2.32 -11.21 14.96
N LEU A 328 1.69 -10.20 14.33
CA LEU A 328 1.24 -10.30 12.95
C LEU A 328 2.45 -10.27 12.01
N PHE A 329 3.38 -9.34 12.22
CA PHE A 329 4.60 -9.24 11.41
C PHE A 329 5.40 -10.55 11.41
N ASP A 330 5.50 -11.25 12.55
CA ASP A 330 6.19 -12.54 12.59
C ASP A 330 5.52 -13.61 11.70
N LEU A 331 4.20 -13.52 11.46
CA LEU A 331 3.43 -14.46 10.62
C LEU A 331 3.44 -14.07 9.14
N VAL A 332 3.21 -12.79 8.82
CA VAL A 332 2.96 -12.34 7.43
C VAL A 332 4.09 -11.48 6.86
N ALA A 333 5.09 -11.14 7.69
CA ALA A 333 6.18 -10.22 7.39
C ALA A 333 5.70 -8.83 6.91
N GLY A 334 6.62 -7.94 6.57
CA GLY A 334 6.33 -6.55 6.19
C GLY A 334 5.75 -6.36 4.79
N GLY A 335 5.06 -7.35 4.23
CA GLY A 335 4.24 -7.17 3.02
C GLY A 335 2.85 -7.78 3.17
N GLY A 336 2.44 -8.09 4.40
CA GLY A 336 1.13 -8.71 4.71
C GLY A 336 0.86 -10.00 3.94
N LEU A 337 1.89 -10.83 3.71
CA LEU A 337 1.78 -12.04 2.89
C LEU A 337 1.33 -13.23 3.74
N MET A 338 0.10 -13.68 3.52
CA MET A 338 -0.35 -14.96 4.05
C MET A 338 0.53 -16.08 3.46
N PRO A 339 1.14 -16.95 4.28
CA PRO A 339 2.11 -17.87 3.74
C PRO A 339 1.48 -18.84 2.71
N GLY A 340 2.25 -19.19 1.68
CA GLY A 340 1.89 -20.08 0.58
C GLY A 340 1.01 -19.44 -0.51
N THR A 341 0.56 -18.19 -0.31
CA THR A 341 -0.44 -17.59 -1.20
C THR A 341 0.12 -16.64 -2.24
N ALA A 342 1.21 -15.93 -1.96
CA ALA A 342 1.53 -14.73 -2.72
C ALA A 342 3.00 -14.57 -3.09
N ALA A 343 3.25 -13.65 -4.00
CA ALA A 343 4.53 -12.98 -4.22
C ALA A 343 4.27 -11.50 -4.50
N VAL A 344 5.29 -10.66 -4.28
CA VAL A 344 5.18 -9.21 -4.40
C VAL A 344 5.80 -8.70 -5.68
N LEU A 345 5.06 -7.83 -6.40
CA LEU A 345 5.54 -7.00 -7.49
C LEU A 345 5.63 -5.54 -6.98
N SER A 346 6.84 -4.98 -6.98
CA SER A 346 7.11 -3.58 -6.60
C SER A 346 8.10 -2.94 -7.57
N MET A 347 8.49 -1.69 -7.35
CA MET A 347 9.51 -1.00 -8.16
C MET A 347 10.57 -0.39 -7.25
N VAL A 348 11.84 -0.57 -7.60
CA VAL A 348 12.97 0.05 -6.92
C VAL A 348 13.54 1.16 -7.78
N VAL A 349 13.75 2.31 -7.14
CA VAL A 349 14.36 3.48 -7.78
C VAL A 349 15.85 3.58 -7.49
N THR A 350 16.57 4.20 -8.42
CA THR A 350 18.01 4.40 -8.31
C THR A 350 18.39 5.48 -7.29
N LYS A 351 19.65 5.46 -6.81
CA LYS A 351 20.20 6.52 -5.96
C LYS A 351 20.12 7.93 -6.57
N PRO A 352 20.41 8.15 -7.88
CA PRO A 352 20.19 9.46 -8.50
C PRO A 352 18.73 9.91 -8.45
N TYR A 353 17.78 8.99 -8.66
CA TYR A 353 16.35 9.30 -8.60
C TYR A 353 15.96 9.79 -7.20
N ILE A 354 16.29 9.04 -6.14
CA ILE A 354 15.90 9.44 -4.78
C ILE A 354 16.59 10.73 -4.32
N LYS A 355 17.83 11.00 -4.76
CA LYS A 355 18.50 12.28 -4.50
C LYS A 355 17.77 13.46 -5.14
N ALA A 356 17.23 13.28 -6.34
CA ALA A 356 16.50 14.32 -7.06
C ALA A 356 15.07 14.51 -6.53
N ARG A 357 14.39 13.42 -6.19
CA ARG A 357 12.97 13.41 -5.82
C ARG A 357 12.71 13.42 -4.32
N MET A 358 13.68 13.06 -3.49
CA MET A 358 13.61 12.88 -2.03
C MET A 358 12.65 11.80 -1.55
N ILE A 359 11.48 11.69 -2.15
CA ILE A 359 10.48 10.64 -1.95
C ILE A 359 10.03 10.16 -3.34
N PRO A 360 9.88 8.85 -3.58
CA PRO A 360 9.35 8.39 -4.85
C PRO A 360 7.91 8.84 -5.09
N GLU A 361 7.57 8.97 -6.37
CA GLU A 361 6.21 9.26 -6.84
C GLU A 361 5.89 8.31 -7.99
N VAL A 362 4.73 7.68 -7.92
CA VAL A 362 4.16 6.89 -9.02
C VAL A 362 3.58 7.84 -10.06
N ASP A 363 3.77 7.50 -11.33
CA ASP A 363 3.12 8.16 -12.47
C ASP A 363 2.33 7.17 -13.34
N GLU A 364 1.69 7.68 -14.39
CA GLU A 364 0.87 6.89 -15.30
C GLU A 364 1.69 5.81 -16.05
N ASN A 365 2.95 6.09 -16.40
CA ASN A 365 3.80 5.13 -17.08
C ASN A 365 4.18 3.98 -16.15
N ASP A 366 4.52 4.30 -14.90
CA ASP A 366 4.78 3.25 -13.90
C ASP A 366 3.59 2.30 -13.79
N ILE A 367 2.36 2.84 -13.70
CA ILE A 367 1.12 2.05 -13.61
C ILE A 367 0.93 1.15 -14.83
N GLU A 368 1.16 1.69 -16.03
CA GLU A 368 1.06 0.92 -17.27
C GLU A 368 2.08 -0.21 -17.32
N ASP A 369 3.31 0.03 -16.87
CA ASP A 369 4.36 -0.99 -16.78
C ASP A 369 4.03 -2.08 -15.75
N TYR A 370 3.50 -1.71 -14.57
CA TYR A 370 2.96 -2.69 -13.61
C TYR A 370 1.87 -3.56 -14.24
N LEU A 371 0.92 -2.94 -14.94
CA LEU A 371 -0.19 -3.63 -15.60
C LEU A 371 0.27 -4.51 -16.76
N ALA A 372 1.36 -4.14 -17.45
CA ALA A 372 1.98 -4.96 -18.47
C ALA A 372 2.53 -6.26 -17.87
N ILE A 373 3.29 -6.17 -16.77
CA ILE A 373 3.80 -7.35 -16.06
C ILE A 373 2.66 -8.23 -15.54
N ILE A 374 1.64 -7.64 -14.91
CA ILE A 374 0.47 -8.39 -14.44
C ILE A 374 -0.23 -9.09 -15.61
N GLY A 375 -0.37 -8.41 -16.75
CA GLY A 375 -0.96 -8.98 -17.96
C GLY A 375 -0.17 -10.15 -18.54
N GLY A 376 1.16 -10.13 -18.47
CA GLY A 376 2.01 -11.27 -18.84
C GLY A 376 2.02 -12.39 -17.79
N ALA A 377 1.93 -12.05 -16.51
CA ALA A 377 1.98 -13.00 -15.40
C ALA A 377 0.69 -13.81 -15.23
N VAL A 378 -0.48 -13.23 -15.51
CA VAL A 378 -1.77 -13.92 -15.33
C VAL A 378 -1.89 -15.20 -16.18
N PRO A 379 -1.58 -15.20 -17.50
CA PRO A 379 -1.51 -16.42 -18.31
C PRO A 379 -0.54 -17.46 -17.77
N GLU A 380 0.69 -17.05 -17.43
CA GLU A 380 1.73 -17.93 -16.89
C GLU A 380 1.29 -18.60 -15.58
N LEU A 381 0.67 -17.83 -14.68
CA LEU A 381 0.15 -18.34 -13.42
C LEU A 381 -1.04 -19.28 -13.64
N HIS A 382 -1.90 -18.99 -14.62
CA HIS A 382 -3.04 -19.84 -14.97
C HIS A 382 -2.61 -21.21 -15.51
N GLU A 383 -1.58 -21.25 -16.37
CA GLU A 383 -1.01 -22.51 -16.86
C GLU A 383 -0.43 -23.37 -15.72
N ASN A 384 0.08 -22.71 -14.67
CA ASN A 384 0.71 -23.36 -13.52
C ASN A 384 -0.19 -23.38 -12.27
N ILE A 385 -1.50 -23.19 -12.44
CA ILE A 385 -2.43 -22.93 -11.32
C ILE A 385 -2.51 -24.08 -10.31
N HIS A 386 -2.36 -25.33 -10.77
CA HIS A 386 -2.35 -26.50 -9.89
C HIS A 386 -1.16 -26.49 -8.93
N ALA A 387 0.03 -26.12 -9.42
CA ALA A 387 1.22 -26.00 -8.58
C ALA A 387 1.09 -24.83 -7.60
N ALA A 388 0.53 -23.69 -8.06
CA ALA A 388 0.29 -22.53 -7.22
C ALA A 388 -0.70 -22.85 -6.08
N ASN A 389 -1.80 -23.56 -6.38
CA ASN A 389 -2.78 -24.00 -5.37
C ASN A 389 -2.19 -25.02 -4.39
N ALA A 390 -1.31 -25.91 -4.82
CA ALA A 390 -0.65 -26.86 -3.93
C ALA A 390 0.22 -26.15 -2.86
N CYS A 391 0.77 -24.97 -3.17
CA CYS A 391 1.44 -24.11 -2.18
C CYS A 391 0.45 -23.54 -1.15
N VAL A 392 -0.71 -23.05 -1.60
CA VAL A 392 -1.78 -22.53 -0.73
C VAL A 392 -2.27 -23.60 0.25
N GLU A 393 -2.49 -24.82 -0.22
CA GLU A 393 -3.02 -25.93 0.58
C GLU A 393 -2.03 -26.41 1.65
N LYS A 394 -0.73 -26.50 1.32
CA LYS A 394 0.31 -26.93 2.26
C LYS A 394 0.39 -26.03 3.50
N VAL A 395 0.21 -24.72 3.31
CA VAL A 395 0.27 -23.77 4.43
C VAL A 395 -1.05 -23.70 5.18
N GLY A 396 -2.19 -23.78 4.48
CA GLY A 396 -3.51 -23.80 5.11
C GLY A 396 -3.72 -24.93 6.14
N ALA A 397 -2.93 -26.00 6.04
CA ALA A 397 -2.92 -27.11 7.01
C ALA A 397 -1.94 -26.95 8.18
N ALA A 398 -1.00 -25.99 8.11
CA ALA A 398 0.23 -26.05 8.92
C ALA A 398 0.33 -25.06 10.08
N ASN A 399 -0.39 -23.93 10.13
CA ASN A 399 -0.29 -22.98 11.24
C ASN A 399 -1.32 -21.87 11.12
N LEU A 400 -2.33 -21.83 12.00
CA LEU A 400 -3.03 -20.59 12.34
C LEU A 400 -3.49 -20.69 13.80
N THR A 401 -2.70 -20.17 14.73
CA THR A 401 -3.33 -19.35 15.78
C THR A 401 -4.16 -18.31 15.03
N THR A 402 -5.42 -18.13 15.39
CA THR A 402 -6.29 -17.27 14.59
C THR A 402 -5.72 -15.86 14.61
N ILE A 403 -5.70 -15.18 13.45
CA ILE A 403 -5.33 -13.74 13.40
C ILE A 403 -6.22 -12.95 14.36
N ASP A 404 -7.47 -13.40 14.55
CA ASP A 404 -8.38 -12.94 15.59
C ASP A 404 -7.73 -12.99 16.99
N GLU A 405 -7.13 -14.11 17.41
CA GLU A 405 -6.42 -14.23 18.71
C GLU A 405 -5.18 -13.33 18.78
N MET A 406 -4.47 -13.12 17.67
CA MET A 406 -3.27 -12.27 17.62
C MET A 406 -3.62 -10.78 17.80
N LEU A 407 -4.78 -10.36 17.30
CA LEU A 407 -5.21 -8.96 17.26
C LEU A 407 -6.30 -8.63 18.29
N ALA A 408 -6.89 -9.61 18.98
CA ALA A 408 -7.93 -9.40 19.99
C ALA A 408 -7.47 -8.64 21.26
N GLY A 409 -6.18 -8.35 21.39
CA GLY A 409 -5.60 -7.60 22.51
C GLY A 409 -5.11 -6.18 22.18
N GLY A 410 -5.32 -5.71 20.94
CA GLY A 410 -4.88 -4.41 20.43
C GLY A 410 -5.85 -3.26 20.68
#